data_AF-A0A975SYR1-F1
#
_entry.id   AF-A0A975SYR1-F1
#
_cell.length_a   1.000
_cell.length_b   1.000
_cell.length_c   1.000
_cell.angle_alpha   90.00
_cell.angle_beta   90.00
_cell.angle_gamma   90.00
#
_symmetry.space_group_name_H-M   'P 1'
#
loop_
_entity.id
_entity.type
_entity.pdbx_description
1 polymer ?
#
loop_
_entity_poly.entity_id
_entity_poly.type
_entity_poly.pdbx_seq_one_letter_code
_entity_poly.pdbx_strand_id
1 'polypeptide(L)'
;MATPAVPLDTLLSRWVADGLVSAEQAAAIRDAEPGAAVVATQPSVVGPVGPEATAPGHSLLVEALGYLGGVVILVAAGLVTARFWDDLSGGGRVAIGALATALLVGAGLRVPRGPGDVLDDPGRRLCAVLLGMGVAGTAVTLGLAANELLDLTGEPAALLTAGGAALVAGGLAWRRPSVVQQVATVVPLMVSGGVLASLLGAGTFGVGLAIWLVGPAWYALGTLGLFGPRRADAPLAATVCVAGAVVATPTDAGIVLGLGTTAAVVALALVRRDLLLLGVGAVAAFLVLPPAVGTWFPGSVAAPVALLVVGFGLVAVALTMARTSRHPR
;
A
#
# COMPACT_ATOMS: atom_id res chain seq x y z
N MET A 1 -21.04 29.61 -19.97
CA MET A 1 -22.52 29.59 -20.11
C MET A 1 -23.11 29.61 -18.71
N ALA A 2 -23.94 30.61 -18.39
CA ALA A 2 -24.55 30.73 -17.07
C ALA A 2 -25.77 29.80 -16.97
N THR A 3 -25.85 28.99 -15.91
CA THR A 3 -26.95 28.07 -15.65
C THR A 3 -28.22 28.87 -15.30
N PRO A 4 -29.37 28.64 -15.95
CA PRO A 4 -30.59 29.37 -15.62
C PRO A 4 -31.07 28.98 -14.22
N ALA A 5 -31.26 29.98 -13.36
CA ALA A 5 -31.83 29.77 -12.03
C ALA A 5 -33.34 29.50 -12.17
N VAL A 6 -33.83 28.46 -11.51
CA VAL A 6 -35.26 28.11 -11.54
C VAL A 6 -35.93 28.69 -10.29
N PRO A 7 -37.08 29.37 -10.41
CA PRO A 7 -37.80 29.88 -9.26
C PRO A 7 -38.18 28.77 -8.28
N LEU A 8 -37.94 28.98 -6.99
CA LEU A 8 -38.21 28.02 -5.91
C LEU A 8 -39.67 27.51 -5.93
N ASP A 9 -40.63 28.39 -6.24
CA ASP A 9 -42.05 28.02 -6.34
C ASP A 9 -42.33 26.93 -7.38
N THR A 10 -41.58 26.95 -8.48
CA THR A 10 -41.71 25.94 -9.54
C THR A 10 -41.18 24.58 -9.07
N LEU A 11 -40.08 24.56 -8.29
CA LEU A 11 -39.52 23.33 -7.72
C LEU A 11 -40.43 22.75 -6.63
N LEU A 12 -40.94 23.58 -5.73
CA LEU A 12 -41.83 23.15 -4.65
C LEU A 12 -43.14 22.57 -5.20
N SER A 13 -43.72 23.20 -6.23
CA SER A 13 -44.95 22.71 -6.87
C SER A 13 -44.75 21.32 -7.48
N ARG A 14 -43.58 21.08 -8.09
CA ARG A 14 -43.22 19.77 -8.63
C ARG A 14 -43.02 18.73 -7.53
N TRP A 15 -42.31 19.07 -6.45
CA TRP A 15 -42.06 18.11 -5.38
C TRP A 15 -43.32 17.70 -4.61
N VAL A 16 -44.30 18.60 -4.48
CA VAL A 16 -45.62 18.25 -3.94
C VAL A 16 -46.37 17.32 -4.90
N ALA A 17 -46.32 17.59 -6.22
CA ALA A 17 -46.95 16.72 -7.22
C ALA A 17 -46.30 15.33 -7.29
N ASP A 18 -44.97 15.24 -7.10
CA ASP A 18 -44.19 14.01 -7.06
C ASP A 18 -44.30 13.29 -5.68
N GLY A 19 -45.02 13.87 -4.71
CA GLY A 19 -45.24 13.29 -3.38
C GLY A 19 -44.01 13.30 -2.46
N LEU A 20 -42.98 14.07 -2.80
CA LEU A 20 -41.70 14.12 -2.08
C LEU A 20 -41.78 14.97 -0.80
N VAL A 21 -42.66 15.96 -0.76
CA VAL A 21 -42.94 16.81 0.41
C VAL A 21 -44.44 17.10 0.50
N SER A 22 -44.94 17.29 1.72
CA SER A 22 -46.34 17.68 1.93
C SER A 22 -46.58 19.14 1.54
N ALA A 23 -47.84 19.49 1.24
CA ALA A 23 -48.23 20.88 0.95
C ALA A 23 -47.92 21.83 2.13
N GLU A 24 -48.01 21.31 3.36
CA GLU A 24 -47.70 22.05 4.58
C GLU A 24 -46.19 22.29 4.74
N GLN A 25 -45.36 21.29 4.42
CA GLN A 25 -43.89 21.46 4.37
C GLN A 25 -43.46 22.44 3.28
N ALA A 26 -44.09 22.40 2.11
CA ALA A 26 -43.80 23.35 1.03
C ALA A 26 -44.17 24.80 1.42
N ALA A 27 -45.24 25.00 2.21
CA ALA A 27 -45.59 26.31 2.75
C ALA A 27 -44.55 26.80 3.76
N ALA A 28 -44.10 25.94 4.68
CA ALA A 28 -43.07 26.29 5.66
C ALA A 28 -41.72 26.67 5.01
N ILE A 29 -41.34 25.98 3.92
CA ILE A 29 -40.11 26.28 3.18
C ILE A 29 -40.22 27.63 2.44
N ARG A 30 -41.40 27.94 1.89
CA ARG A 30 -41.67 29.22 1.21
C ARG A 30 -41.57 30.40 2.17
N ASP A 31 -42.09 30.25 3.39
CA ASP A 31 -42.03 31.28 4.42
C ASP A 31 -40.60 31.46 4.98
N ALA A 32 -39.80 30.39 4.98
CA ALA A 32 -38.41 30.43 5.42
C ALA A 32 -37.46 31.07 4.38
N GLU A 33 -37.74 30.95 3.09
CA GLU A 33 -36.87 31.44 2.01
C GLU A 33 -37.61 32.33 0.98
N PRO A 34 -38.09 33.52 1.37
CA PRO A 34 -38.76 34.42 0.45
C PRO A 34 -37.78 34.97 -0.60
N GLY A 35 -37.96 34.57 -1.87
CA GLY A 35 -37.24 35.13 -3.02
C GLY A 35 -35.96 34.40 -3.42
N ALA A 36 -35.69 33.19 -2.90
CA ALA A 36 -34.52 32.41 -3.33
C ALA A 36 -34.71 31.83 -4.74
N ALA A 37 -33.80 32.17 -5.66
CA ALA A 37 -33.66 31.47 -6.93
C ALA A 37 -32.63 30.35 -6.75
N VAL A 38 -33.08 29.10 -6.78
CA VAL A 38 -32.19 27.95 -6.62
C VAL A 38 -31.45 27.74 -7.94
N VAL A 39 -30.13 27.83 -7.90
CA VAL A 39 -29.28 27.46 -9.03
C VAL A 39 -29.50 25.98 -9.27
N ALA A 40 -30.17 25.64 -10.38
CA ALA A 40 -30.41 24.27 -10.76
C ALA A 40 -29.08 23.62 -11.16
N THR A 41 -28.36 23.05 -10.21
CA THR A 41 -27.36 22.02 -10.51
C THR A 41 -28.14 20.86 -11.10
N GLN A 42 -28.03 20.67 -12.42
CA GLN A 42 -28.80 19.65 -13.15
C GLN A 42 -28.74 18.31 -12.40
N PRO A 43 -29.88 17.77 -11.93
CA PRO A 43 -29.96 16.36 -11.61
C PRO A 43 -29.87 15.61 -12.93
N SER A 44 -28.92 14.69 -13.03
CA SER A 44 -28.89 13.70 -14.10
C SER A 44 -30.30 13.14 -14.31
N VAL A 45 -30.80 13.26 -15.54
CA VAL A 45 -32.13 12.82 -15.96
C VAL A 45 -32.31 11.35 -15.61
N VAL A 46 -33.10 11.07 -14.57
CA VAL A 46 -33.73 9.76 -14.38
C VAL A 46 -34.81 9.67 -15.44
N GLY A 47 -34.53 8.91 -16.51
CA GLY A 47 -35.51 8.54 -17.52
C GLY A 47 -36.61 7.64 -16.93
N PRO A 48 -37.73 7.46 -17.65
CA PRO A 48 -38.89 6.73 -17.17
C PRO A 48 -38.51 5.29 -16.79
N VAL A 49 -39.03 4.83 -15.64
CA VAL A 49 -38.88 3.46 -15.14
C VAL A 49 -39.57 2.49 -16.11
N GLY A 50 -38.80 1.98 -17.06
CA GLY A 50 -39.08 0.72 -17.75
C GLY A 50 -38.66 -0.46 -16.87
N PRO A 51 -39.30 -1.64 -16.99
CA PRO A 51 -38.96 -2.82 -16.22
C PRO A 51 -37.66 -3.43 -16.74
N GLU A 52 -36.52 -2.85 -16.37
CA GLU A 52 -35.20 -3.45 -16.61
C GLU A 52 -34.22 -3.01 -15.51
N ALA A 53 -34.61 -3.25 -14.26
CA ALA A 53 -33.65 -3.44 -13.18
C ALA A 53 -32.84 -4.71 -13.48
N THR A 54 -31.73 -4.55 -14.20
CA THR A 54 -30.74 -5.61 -14.38
C THR A 54 -30.21 -5.99 -12.99
N ALA A 55 -30.42 -7.26 -12.65
CA ALA A 55 -30.32 -7.80 -11.30
C ALA A 55 -28.92 -7.65 -10.66
N PRO A 56 -28.83 -7.36 -9.33
CA PRO A 56 -27.60 -7.39 -8.54
C PRO A 56 -26.89 -8.77 -8.44
N GLY A 57 -27.46 -9.84 -9.05
CA GLY A 57 -26.97 -11.22 -8.89
C GLY A 57 -25.88 -11.65 -9.88
N HIS A 58 -25.72 -10.99 -11.03
CA HIS A 58 -24.72 -11.41 -12.04
C HIS A 58 -23.27 -11.09 -11.63
N SER A 59 -23.07 -10.09 -10.75
CA SER A 59 -21.72 -9.69 -10.31
C SER A 59 -21.06 -10.71 -9.37
N LEU A 60 -21.85 -11.29 -8.46
CA LEU A 60 -21.35 -12.27 -7.47
C LEU A 60 -20.96 -13.60 -8.12
N LEU A 61 -21.71 -14.07 -9.11
CA LEU A 61 -21.39 -15.28 -9.86
C LEU A 61 -20.11 -15.13 -10.67
N VAL A 62 -19.92 -13.99 -11.35
CA VAL A 62 -18.70 -13.71 -12.12
C VAL A 62 -17.48 -13.57 -11.21
N GLU A 63 -17.64 -12.90 -10.06
CA GLU A 63 -16.57 -12.73 -9.08
C GLU A 63 -16.21 -14.06 -8.39
N ALA A 64 -17.19 -14.86 -7.99
CA ALA A 64 -16.98 -16.20 -7.43
C ALA A 64 -16.35 -17.16 -8.44
N LEU A 65 -16.79 -17.14 -9.71
CA LEU A 65 -16.17 -17.92 -10.79
C LEU A 65 -14.73 -17.46 -11.06
N GLY A 66 -14.45 -16.15 -10.98
CA GLY A 66 -13.11 -15.59 -11.10
C GLY A 66 -12.19 -16.08 -9.97
N TYR A 67 -12.65 -16.04 -8.72
CA TYR A 67 -11.90 -16.57 -7.58
C TYR A 67 -11.69 -18.08 -7.67
N LEU A 68 -12.74 -18.84 -7.99
CA LEU A 68 -12.66 -20.29 -8.14
C LEU A 68 -11.71 -20.68 -9.27
N GLY A 69 -11.83 -20.02 -10.43
CA GLY A 69 -10.95 -20.23 -11.58
C GLY A 69 -9.49 -19.93 -11.22
N GLY A 70 -9.23 -18.83 -10.50
CA GLY A 70 -7.90 -18.48 -10.00
C GLY A 70 -7.32 -19.57 -9.08
N VAL A 71 -8.11 -20.06 -8.13
CA VAL A 71 -7.69 -21.14 -7.22
C VAL A 71 -7.41 -22.43 -7.99
N VAL A 72 -8.27 -22.82 -8.92
CA VAL A 72 -8.07 -24.02 -9.74
C VAL A 72 -6.81 -23.91 -10.59
N ILE A 73 -6.54 -22.75 -11.19
CA ILE A 73 -5.30 -22.49 -11.93
C ILE A 73 -4.08 -22.59 -11.02
N LEU A 74 -4.13 -22.03 -9.81
CA LEU A 74 -3.02 -22.11 -8.86
C LEU A 74 -2.74 -23.54 -8.40
N VAL A 75 -3.79 -24.33 -8.13
CA VAL A 75 -3.67 -25.74 -7.76
C VAL A 75 -3.10 -26.55 -8.92
N ALA A 76 -3.62 -26.36 -10.14
CA ALA A 76 -3.13 -27.05 -11.33
C ALA A 76 -1.65 -26.70 -11.61
N ALA A 77 -1.29 -25.41 -11.55
CA ALA A 77 0.09 -24.97 -11.71
C ALA A 77 0.99 -25.59 -10.64
N GLY A 78 0.57 -25.59 -9.37
CA GLY A 78 1.31 -26.21 -8.27
C GLY A 78 1.51 -27.72 -8.45
N LEU A 79 0.49 -28.45 -8.91
CA LEU A 79 0.59 -29.88 -9.20
C LEU A 79 1.52 -30.19 -10.38
N VAL A 80 1.42 -29.41 -11.47
CA VAL A 80 2.30 -29.56 -12.64
C VAL A 80 3.74 -29.28 -12.25
N THR A 81 4.00 -28.19 -11.53
CA THR A 81 5.32 -27.88 -10.99
C THR A 81 5.81 -29.02 -10.09
N ALA A 82 5.05 -29.43 -9.08
CA ALA A 82 5.49 -30.49 -8.16
C ALA A 82 5.79 -31.84 -8.84
N ARG A 83 5.13 -32.14 -9.97
CA ARG A 83 5.31 -33.42 -10.69
C ARG A 83 6.42 -33.39 -11.74
N PHE A 84 6.59 -32.27 -12.44
CA PHE A 84 7.46 -32.20 -13.62
C PHE A 84 8.66 -31.28 -13.44
N TRP A 85 8.77 -30.55 -12.32
CA TRP A 85 9.87 -29.60 -12.11
C TRP A 85 11.24 -30.26 -12.20
N ASP A 86 11.39 -31.44 -11.59
CA ASP A 86 12.66 -32.18 -11.57
C ASP A 86 13.04 -32.77 -12.93
N ASP A 87 12.06 -33.01 -13.80
CA ASP A 87 12.27 -33.50 -15.16
C ASP A 87 12.68 -32.40 -16.15
N LEU A 88 12.46 -31.13 -15.79
CA LEU A 88 12.82 -29.99 -16.63
C LEU A 88 14.29 -29.64 -16.48
N SER A 89 14.95 -29.36 -17.61
CA SER A 89 16.27 -28.73 -17.60
C SER A 89 16.20 -27.34 -16.95
N GLY A 90 17.33 -26.88 -16.38
CA GLY A 90 17.43 -25.55 -15.79
C GLY A 90 16.95 -24.43 -16.73
N GLY A 91 17.33 -24.51 -18.01
CA GLY A 91 16.82 -23.60 -19.05
C GLY A 91 15.32 -23.69 -19.28
N GLY A 92 14.72 -24.89 -19.20
CA GLY A 92 13.28 -25.08 -19.27
C GLY A 92 12.54 -24.40 -18.11
N ARG A 93 13.05 -24.54 -16.88
CA ARG A 93 12.49 -23.88 -15.69
C ARG A 93 12.53 -22.35 -15.81
N VAL A 94 13.66 -21.80 -16.26
CA VAL A 94 13.83 -20.36 -16.50
C VAL A 94 12.89 -19.87 -17.59
N ALA A 95 12.78 -20.60 -18.71
CA ALA A 95 11.90 -20.23 -19.82
C ALA A 95 10.43 -20.17 -19.40
N ILE A 96 9.96 -21.12 -18.59
CA ILE A 96 8.59 -21.13 -18.05
C ILE A 96 8.37 -19.93 -17.12
N GLY A 97 9.32 -19.65 -16.21
CA GLY A 97 9.24 -18.48 -15.32
C GLY A 97 9.21 -17.17 -16.09
N ALA A 98 10.06 -17.04 -17.11
CA ALA A 98 10.12 -15.87 -17.99
C ALA A 98 8.80 -15.68 -18.77
N LEU A 99 8.24 -16.76 -19.31
CA LEU A 99 6.97 -16.72 -20.02
C LEU A 99 5.82 -16.30 -19.11
N ALA A 100 5.71 -16.91 -17.92
CA ALA A 100 4.68 -16.54 -16.94
C ALA A 100 4.80 -15.07 -16.53
N THR A 101 6.02 -14.60 -16.28
CA THR A 101 6.32 -13.19 -15.96
C THR A 101 5.91 -12.26 -17.10
N ALA A 102 6.28 -12.59 -18.34
CA ALA A 102 5.93 -11.81 -19.52
C ALA A 102 4.41 -11.74 -19.75
N LEU A 103 3.69 -12.83 -19.48
CA LEU A 103 2.23 -12.87 -19.56
C LEU A 103 1.59 -11.97 -18.49
N LEU A 104 2.06 -12.03 -17.23
CA LEU A 104 1.56 -11.17 -16.15
C LEU A 104 1.79 -9.69 -16.45
N VAL A 105 3.01 -9.31 -16.81
CA VAL A 105 3.35 -7.92 -17.17
C VAL A 105 2.59 -7.49 -18.42
N GLY A 106 2.56 -8.33 -19.44
CA GLY A 106 1.86 -8.08 -20.70
C GLY A 106 0.36 -7.91 -20.54
N ALA A 107 -0.29 -8.70 -19.66
CA ALA A 107 -1.69 -8.56 -19.31
C ALA A 107 -1.93 -7.26 -18.53
N GLY A 108 -1.14 -7.00 -17.49
CA GLY A 108 -1.25 -5.79 -16.66
C GLY A 108 -1.09 -4.50 -17.47
N LEU A 109 -0.19 -4.46 -18.45
CA LEU A 109 0.00 -3.30 -19.32
C LEU A 109 -1.14 -3.07 -20.31
N ARG A 110 -1.84 -4.14 -20.73
CA ARG A 110 -2.95 -4.10 -21.69
C ARG A 110 -4.30 -3.71 -21.07
N VAL A 111 -4.44 -3.75 -19.74
CA VAL A 111 -5.67 -3.32 -19.08
C VAL A 111 -5.99 -1.86 -19.48
N PRO A 112 -7.14 -1.62 -20.15
CA PRO A 112 -7.53 -0.30 -20.64
C PRO A 112 -7.65 0.73 -19.51
N ARG A 113 -7.41 2.00 -19.83
CA ARG A 113 -7.68 3.12 -18.91
C ARG A 113 -9.11 3.60 -19.17
N GLY A 114 -10.05 3.22 -18.31
CA GLY A 114 -11.40 3.78 -18.36
C GLY A 114 -11.39 5.23 -17.87
N PRO A 115 -12.00 6.18 -18.60
CA PRO A 115 -12.28 7.51 -18.07
C PRO A 115 -13.47 7.40 -17.10
N GLY A 116 -13.19 7.12 -15.82
CA GLY A 116 -14.20 7.01 -14.78
C GLY A 116 -13.56 7.13 -13.41
N ASP A 117 -13.60 8.34 -12.85
CA ASP A 117 -13.22 8.63 -11.46
C ASP A 117 -14.27 8.04 -10.51
N VAL A 118 -14.04 6.81 -10.03
CA VAL A 118 -14.47 6.36 -8.71
C VAL A 118 -13.38 5.45 -8.16
N LEU A 119 -13.06 5.58 -6.87
CA LEU A 119 -11.99 4.91 -6.12
C LEU A 119 -11.93 3.36 -6.21
N ASP A 120 -12.82 2.71 -6.97
CA ASP A 120 -13.03 1.27 -7.01
C ASP A 120 -13.06 0.67 -8.43
N ASP A 121 -12.33 1.22 -9.40
CA ASP A 121 -12.19 0.57 -10.71
C ASP A 121 -11.49 -0.80 -10.55
N PRO A 122 -12.19 -1.94 -10.74
CA PRO A 122 -11.60 -3.28 -10.62
C PRO A 122 -10.42 -3.46 -11.58
N GLY A 123 -10.43 -2.76 -12.72
CA GLY A 123 -9.35 -2.77 -13.70
C GLY A 123 -8.04 -2.20 -13.15
N ARG A 124 -8.09 -1.13 -12.36
CA ARG A 124 -6.90 -0.55 -11.73
C ARG A 124 -6.30 -1.47 -10.69
N ARG A 125 -7.13 -2.11 -9.87
CA ARG A 125 -6.69 -3.07 -8.84
C ARG A 125 -6.06 -4.30 -9.50
N LEU A 126 -6.73 -4.88 -10.49
CA LEU A 126 -6.22 -6.00 -11.27
C LEU A 126 -4.90 -5.66 -11.95
N CYS A 127 -4.79 -4.48 -12.58
CA CYS A 127 -3.54 -4.00 -13.19
C CYS A 127 -2.41 -3.93 -12.15
N ALA A 128 -2.67 -3.34 -10.98
CA ALA A 128 -1.67 -3.22 -9.91
C ALA A 128 -1.20 -4.59 -9.40
N VAL A 129 -2.13 -5.54 -9.23
CA VAL A 129 -1.83 -6.92 -8.82
C VAL A 129 -1.04 -7.67 -9.90
N LEU A 130 -1.48 -7.62 -11.16
CA LEU A 130 -0.79 -8.29 -12.27
C LEU A 130 0.64 -7.78 -12.44
N LEU A 131 0.84 -6.47 -12.38
CA LEU A 131 2.17 -5.88 -12.45
C LEU A 131 3.00 -6.18 -11.20
N GLY A 132 2.39 -6.21 -10.00
CA GLY A 132 3.08 -6.58 -8.76
C GLY A 132 3.55 -8.03 -8.79
N MET A 133 2.69 -8.95 -9.24
CA MET A 133 3.04 -10.35 -9.48
C MET A 133 4.07 -10.50 -10.60
N GLY A 134 4.04 -9.63 -11.61
CA GLY A 134 5.08 -9.56 -12.64
C GLY A 134 6.46 -9.19 -12.07
N VAL A 135 6.53 -8.27 -11.10
CA VAL A 135 7.78 -7.97 -10.37
C VAL A 135 8.26 -9.17 -9.57
N ALA A 136 7.36 -9.84 -8.84
CA ALA A 136 7.70 -11.06 -8.10
C ALA A 136 8.19 -12.18 -9.04
N GLY A 137 7.48 -12.39 -10.16
CA GLY A 137 7.88 -13.33 -11.21
C GLY A 137 9.23 -12.99 -11.84
N THR A 138 9.54 -11.69 -12.00
CA THR A 138 10.86 -11.22 -12.46
C THR A 138 11.95 -11.64 -11.47
N ALA A 139 11.74 -11.42 -10.17
CA ALA A 139 12.68 -11.85 -9.15
C ALA A 139 12.89 -13.38 -9.18
N VAL A 140 11.81 -14.17 -9.22
CA VAL A 140 11.91 -15.63 -9.31
C VAL A 140 12.66 -16.08 -10.57
N THR A 141 12.32 -15.50 -11.72
CA THR A 141 12.95 -15.84 -13.01
C THR A 141 14.43 -15.51 -13.01
N LEU A 142 14.81 -14.34 -12.50
CA LEU A 142 16.21 -13.94 -12.40
C LEU A 142 16.97 -14.78 -11.38
N GLY A 143 16.34 -15.18 -10.27
CA GLY A 143 16.92 -16.10 -9.30
C GLY A 143 17.17 -17.49 -9.88
N LEU A 144 16.20 -18.02 -10.65
CA LEU A 144 16.39 -19.26 -11.39
C LEU A 144 17.48 -19.13 -12.43
N ALA A 145 17.51 -18.04 -13.22
CA ALA A 145 18.55 -17.82 -14.21
C ALA A 145 19.94 -17.70 -13.57
N ALA A 146 20.03 -17.00 -12.44
CA ALA A 146 21.26 -16.89 -11.66
C ALA A 146 21.79 -18.27 -11.25
N ASN A 147 20.93 -19.11 -10.68
CA ASN A 147 21.32 -20.41 -10.15
C ASN A 147 21.54 -21.47 -11.24
N GLU A 148 20.63 -21.55 -12.22
CA GLU A 148 20.55 -22.67 -13.18
C GLU A 148 21.32 -22.43 -14.48
N LEU A 149 21.58 -21.16 -14.85
CA LEU A 149 22.24 -20.81 -16.12
C LEU A 149 23.60 -20.11 -15.92
N LEU A 150 23.77 -19.42 -14.80
CA LEU A 150 24.97 -18.64 -14.51
C LEU A 150 25.80 -19.22 -13.35
N ASP A 151 25.34 -20.30 -12.73
CA ASP A 151 25.95 -20.95 -11.55
C ASP A 151 26.28 -19.95 -10.42
N LEU A 152 25.50 -18.87 -10.31
CA LEU A 152 25.64 -17.88 -9.26
C LEU A 152 24.89 -18.35 -8.01
N THR A 153 25.53 -18.24 -6.86
CA THR A 153 24.94 -18.51 -5.55
C THR A 153 25.26 -17.37 -4.57
N GLY A 154 24.57 -17.31 -3.43
CA GLY A 154 24.83 -16.31 -2.40
C GLY A 154 24.50 -14.87 -2.82
N GLU A 155 25.34 -13.90 -2.44
CA GLU A 155 25.06 -12.48 -2.68
C GLU A 155 25.02 -12.07 -4.16
N PRO A 156 25.89 -12.55 -5.07
CA PRO A 156 25.80 -12.20 -6.49
C PRO A 156 24.46 -12.59 -7.12
N ALA A 157 23.94 -13.78 -6.80
CA ALA A 157 22.63 -14.23 -7.27
C ALA A 157 21.50 -13.38 -6.68
N ALA A 158 21.58 -13.06 -5.39
CA ALA A 158 20.63 -12.19 -4.71
C ALA A 158 20.64 -10.77 -5.29
N LEU A 159 21.81 -10.23 -5.67
CA LEU A 159 21.93 -8.91 -6.27
C LEU A 159 21.33 -8.88 -7.68
N LEU A 160 21.60 -9.89 -8.51
CA LEU A 160 21.00 -10.01 -9.83
C LEU A 160 19.47 -10.09 -9.73
N THR A 161 18.98 -10.88 -8.78
CA THR A 161 17.55 -11.10 -8.52
C THR A 161 16.86 -9.83 -8.04
N ALA A 162 17.30 -9.26 -6.91
CA ALA A 162 16.69 -8.08 -6.32
C ALA A 162 16.93 -6.84 -7.19
N GLY A 163 18.15 -6.67 -7.72
CA GLY A 163 18.52 -5.52 -8.55
C GLY A 163 17.75 -5.50 -9.87
N GLY A 164 17.67 -6.64 -10.57
CA GLY A 164 16.87 -6.75 -11.79
C GLY A 164 15.37 -6.57 -11.52
N ALA A 165 14.85 -7.11 -10.43
CA ALA A 165 13.45 -6.88 -10.02
C ALA A 165 13.18 -5.41 -9.70
N ALA A 166 14.10 -4.71 -9.01
CA ALA A 166 13.99 -3.29 -8.69
C ALA A 166 13.98 -2.42 -9.96
N LEU A 167 14.83 -2.74 -10.95
CA LEU A 167 14.86 -2.03 -12.23
C LEU A 167 13.54 -2.20 -13.01
N VAL A 168 13.02 -3.43 -13.08
CA VAL A 168 11.73 -3.71 -13.74
C VAL A 168 10.59 -3.02 -12.99
N ALA A 169 10.56 -3.13 -11.66
CA ALA A 169 9.55 -2.49 -10.82
C ALA A 169 9.55 -0.97 -10.98
N GLY A 170 10.73 -0.33 -10.97
CA GLY A 170 10.86 1.11 -11.18
C GLY A 170 10.34 1.55 -12.56
N GLY A 171 10.66 0.80 -13.61
CA GLY A 171 10.13 1.04 -14.96
C GLY A 171 8.61 0.87 -15.05
N LEU A 172 8.05 -0.12 -14.36
CA LEU A 172 6.60 -0.34 -14.29
C LEU A 172 5.90 0.74 -13.45
N ALA A 173 6.46 1.12 -12.31
CA ALA A 173 5.95 2.18 -11.44
C ALA A 173 5.94 3.54 -12.14
N TRP A 174 6.95 3.82 -12.97
CA TRP A 174 6.99 5.01 -13.82
C TRP A 174 5.83 5.04 -14.83
N ARG A 175 5.48 3.89 -15.42
CA ARG A 175 4.39 3.79 -16.41
C ARG A 175 3.00 3.72 -15.80
N ARG A 176 2.87 3.08 -14.63
CA ARG A 176 1.59 2.73 -13.96
C ARG A 176 1.72 2.98 -12.45
N PRO A 177 1.80 4.25 -12.02
CA PRO A 177 1.96 4.59 -10.61
C PRO A 177 0.78 4.08 -9.77
N SER A 178 1.07 3.24 -8.77
CA SER A 178 0.12 2.79 -7.76
C SER A 178 0.85 2.47 -6.46
N VAL A 179 0.13 2.43 -5.33
CA VAL A 179 0.72 2.10 -4.02
C VAL A 179 1.37 0.71 -4.03
N VAL A 180 0.71 -0.27 -4.67
CA VAL A 180 1.26 -1.63 -4.82
C VAL A 180 2.57 -1.60 -5.61
N GLN A 181 2.65 -0.78 -6.67
CA GLN A 181 3.88 -0.65 -7.46
C GLN A 181 4.99 0.08 -6.70
N GLN A 182 4.68 1.06 -5.85
CA GLN A 182 5.66 1.67 -4.96
C GLN A 182 6.25 0.63 -4.00
N VAL A 183 5.40 -0.17 -3.35
CA VAL A 183 5.86 -1.27 -2.47
C VAL A 183 6.69 -2.28 -3.27
N ALA A 184 6.21 -2.69 -4.44
CA ALA A 184 6.90 -3.64 -5.32
C ALA A 184 8.24 -3.10 -5.84
N THR A 185 8.47 -1.79 -5.84
CA THR A 185 9.75 -1.17 -6.21
C THR A 185 10.68 -1.05 -5.01
N VAL A 186 10.15 -0.59 -3.88
CA VAL A 186 10.93 -0.33 -2.67
C VAL A 186 11.50 -1.59 -2.06
N VAL A 187 10.71 -2.67 -1.99
CA VAL A 187 11.14 -3.93 -1.39
C VAL A 187 12.39 -4.52 -2.08
N PRO A 188 12.40 -4.75 -3.41
CA PRO A 188 13.61 -5.26 -4.07
C PRO A 188 14.75 -4.24 -4.02
N LEU A 189 14.49 -2.94 -4.10
CA LEU A 189 15.54 -1.91 -3.98
C LEU A 189 16.23 -1.96 -2.61
N MET A 190 15.45 -2.13 -1.54
CA MET A 190 15.92 -2.30 -0.18
C MET A 190 16.82 -3.55 -0.06
N VAL A 191 16.38 -4.68 -0.61
CA VAL A 191 17.16 -5.92 -0.64
C VAL A 191 18.46 -5.73 -1.43
N SER A 192 18.40 -5.11 -2.61
CA SER A 192 19.59 -4.81 -3.42
C SER A 192 20.62 -3.96 -2.68
N GLY A 193 20.16 -2.92 -1.95
CA GLY A 193 21.04 -2.07 -1.15
C GLY A 193 21.76 -2.86 -0.06
N GLY A 194 21.03 -3.71 0.66
CA GLY A 194 21.62 -4.58 1.70
C GLY A 194 22.61 -5.61 1.13
N VAL A 195 22.25 -6.29 0.04
CA VAL A 195 23.11 -7.28 -0.62
C VAL A 195 24.38 -6.62 -1.18
N LEU A 196 24.24 -5.45 -1.81
CA LEU A 196 25.39 -4.70 -2.33
C LEU A 196 26.33 -4.29 -1.20
N ALA A 197 25.80 -3.82 -0.06
CA ALA A 197 26.62 -3.51 1.10
C ALA A 197 27.36 -4.76 1.62
N SER A 198 26.70 -5.92 1.70
CA SER A 198 27.34 -7.19 2.08
C SER A 198 28.51 -7.54 1.14
N LEU A 199 28.30 -7.43 -0.17
CA LEU A 199 29.35 -7.69 -1.18
C LEU A 199 30.55 -6.76 -1.06
N LEU A 200 30.33 -5.52 -0.62
CA LEU A 200 31.38 -4.55 -0.36
C LEU A 200 32.09 -4.80 0.99
N GLY A 201 31.78 -5.90 1.68
CA GLY A 201 32.35 -6.23 2.99
C GLY A 201 31.83 -5.35 4.12
N ALA A 202 30.69 -4.68 3.94
CA ALA A 202 30.07 -3.92 5.00
C ALA A 202 29.58 -4.91 6.09
N GLY A 203 30.03 -4.73 7.33
CA GLY A 203 29.49 -5.50 8.46
C GLY A 203 27.99 -5.24 8.65
N THR A 204 27.37 -5.93 9.60
CA THR A 204 25.91 -5.88 9.86
C THR A 204 25.35 -4.46 9.97
N PHE A 205 26.08 -3.55 10.62
CA PHE A 205 25.70 -2.14 10.70
C PHE A 205 25.64 -1.47 9.31
N GLY A 206 26.64 -1.70 8.46
CA GLY A 206 26.70 -1.13 7.12
C GLY A 206 25.62 -1.68 6.18
N VAL A 207 25.28 -2.98 6.31
CA VAL A 207 24.13 -3.58 5.61
C VAL A 207 22.83 -2.90 6.05
N GLY A 208 22.59 -2.78 7.36
CA GLY A 208 21.40 -2.11 7.89
C GLY A 208 21.34 -0.63 7.50
N LEU A 209 22.48 0.07 7.48
CA LEU A 209 22.57 1.46 7.05
C LEU A 209 22.27 1.64 5.55
N ALA A 210 22.76 0.75 4.69
CA ALA A 210 22.46 0.79 3.27
C ALA A 210 20.96 0.62 3.00
N ILE A 211 20.32 -0.33 3.69
CA ILE A 211 18.87 -0.52 3.70
C ILE A 211 18.16 0.74 4.22
N TRP A 212 18.63 1.31 5.32
CA TRP A 212 18.07 2.51 5.93
C TRP A 212 18.08 3.70 4.98
N LEU A 213 19.19 3.93 4.25
CA LEU A 213 19.36 5.04 3.32
C LEU A 213 18.40 4.99 2.11
N VAL A 214 17.86 3.82 1.78
CA VAL A 214 16.81 3.69 0.76
C VAL A 214 15.54 4.46 1.18
N GLY A 215 15.22 4.53 2.47
CA GLY A 215 14.04 5.23 2.98
C GLY A 215 14.07 6.74 2.71
N PRO A 216 15.08 7.50 3.18
CA PRO A 216 15.20 8.92 2.90
C PRO A 216 15.35 9.24 1.42
N ALA A 217 16.08 8.41 0.67
CA ALA A 217 16.19 8.54 -0.78
C ALA A 217 14.81 8.39 -1.46
N TRP A 218 14.03 7.38 -1.07
CA TRP A 218 12.68 7.19 -1.56
C TRP A 218 11.75 8.33 -1.20
N TYR A 219 11.82 8.81 0.04
CA TYR A 219 11.05 9.97 0.49
C TYR A 219 11.38 11.22 -0.33
N ALA A 220 12.67 11.48 -0.58
CA ALA A 220 13.12 12.59 -1.42
C ALA A 220 12.56 12.48 -2.85
N LEU A 221 12.66 11.30 -3.47
CA LEU A 221 12.11 11.05 -4.81
C LEU A 221 10.58 11.29 -4.87
N GLY A 222 9.85 10.88 -3.83
CA GLY A 222 8.42 11.14 -3.68
C GLY A 222 8.10 12.64 -3.56
N THR A 223 8.88 13.38 -2.75
CA THR A 223 8.71 14.84 -2.61
C THR A 223 9.00 15.61 -3.91
N LEU A 224 9.93 15.11 -4.73
CA LEU A 224 10.23 15.64 -6.05
C LEU A 224 9.15 15.32 -7.09
N GLY A 225 8.15 14.49 -6.75
CA GLY A 225 7.06 14.13 -7.65
C GLY A 225 7.45 13.14 -8.75
N LEU A 226 8.55 12.39 -8.56
CA LEU A 226 9.03 11.41 -9.54
C LEU A 226 8.20 10.11 -9.54
N PHE A 227 7.50 9.82 -8.44
CA PHE A 227 6.64 8.64 -8.31
C PHE A 227 5.22 9.04 -7.87
N GLY A 228 4.30 8.10 -8.03
CA GLY A 228 2.84 8.23 -7.85
C GLY A 228 2.33 8.72 -6.47
N PRO A 229 1.10 8.36 -6.06
CA PRO A 229 0.33 9.12 -5.08
C PRO A 229 1.08 9.43 -3.76
N ARG A 230 1.32 10.72 -3.53
CA ARG A 230 2.11 11.31 -2.42
C ARG A 230 1.75 10.87 -1.01
N ARG A 231 0.56 10.27 -0.81
CA ARG A 231 0.06 9.87 0.52
C ARG A 231 0.80 8.66 1.09
N ALA A 232 1.38 7.80 0.25
CA ALA A 232 2.05 6.57 0.71
C ALA A 232 3.56 6.74 0.93
N ASP A 233 4.16 7.82 0.45
CA ASP A 233 5.62 7.96 0.41
C ASP A 233 6.25 8.04 1.81
N ALA A 234 5.63 8.78 2.73
CA ALA A 234 6.11 8.95 4.09
C ALA A 234 6.05 7.64 4.92
N PRO A 235 4.91 6.94 5.04
CA PRO A 235 4.86 5.68 5.80
C PRO A 235 5.71 4.58 5.17
N LEU A 236 5.80 4.52 3.83
CA LEU A 236 6.65 3.56 3.15
C LEU A 236 8.13 3.83 3.43
N ALA A 237 8.59 5.08 3.29
CA ALA A 237 9.96 5.47 3.62
C ALA A 237 10.31 5.21 5.09
N ALA A 238 9.40 5.55 6.01
CA ALA A 238 9.58 5.27 7.44
C ALA A 238 9.72 3.77 7.70
N THR A 239 8.93 2.93 7.04
CA THR A 239 9.02 1.47 7.15
C THR A 239 10.38 0.95 6.69
N VAL A 240 10.92 1.49 5.59
CA VAL A 240 12.26 1.13 5.09
C VAL A 240 13.36 1.55 6.07
N CYS A 241 13.29 2.77 6.60
CA CYS A 241 14.22 3.22 7.64
C CYS A 241 14.20 2.27 8.84
N VAL A 242 13.00 1.91 9.32
CA VAL A 242 12.84 0.98 10.45
C VAL A 242 13.41 -0.39 10.13
N ALA A 243 13.14 -0.95 8.94
CA ALA A 243 13.69 -2.23 8.52
C ALA A 243 15.23 -2.22 8.52
N GLY A 244 15.86 -1.17 7.96
CA GLY A 244 17.31 -1.02 7.97
C GLY A 244 17.89 -0.86 9.37
N ALA A 245 17.23 -0.09 10.22
CA ALA A 245 17.67 0.07 11.59
C ALA A 245 17.57 -1.24 12.40
N VAL A 246 16.49 -2.02 12.20
CA VAL A 246 16.32 -3.34 12.81
C VAL A 246 17.42 -4.31 12.35
N VAL A 247 17.78 -4.32 11.07
CA VAL A 247 18.90 -5.14 10.57
C VAL A 247 20.23 -4.75 11.25
N ALA A 248 20.41 -3.47 11.62
CA ALA A 248 21.61 -2.99 12.27
C ALA A 248 21.69 -3.31 13.78
N THR A 249 20.59 -3.66 14.47
CA THR A 249 20.54 -3.81 15.94
C THR A 249 21.45 -4.86 16.58
N PRO A 250 22.06 -5.83 15.87
CA PRO A 250 23.12 -6.65 16.46
C PRO A 250 24.37 -5.85 16.90
N THR A 251 24.44 -4.56 16.58
CA THR A 251 25.51 -3.65 16.98
C THR A 251 24.96 -2.51 17.85
N ASP A 252 25.76 -1.98 18.78
CA ASP A 252 25.37 -0.83 19.61
C ASP A 252 24.99 0.40 18.76
N ALA A 253 25.78 0.68 17.72
CA ALA A 253 25.49 1.75 16.77
C ALA A 253 24.13 1.56 16.08
N GLY A 254 23.77 0.31 15.75
CA GLY A 254 22.48 -0.01 15.17
C GLY A 254 21.32 0.10 16.14
N ILE A 255 21.50 -0.21 17.42
CA ILE A 255 20.50 0.05 18.47
C ILE A 255 20.25 1.57 18.58
N VAL A 256 21.32 2.38 18.62
CA VAL A 256 21.20 3.85 18.62
C VAL A 256 20.47 4.34 17.37
N LEU A 257 20.82 3.84 16.19
CA LEU A 257 20.13 4.15 14.94
C LEU A 257 18.64 3.77 15.00
N GLY A 258 18.31 2.60 15.57
CA GLY A 258 16.93 2.12 15.75
C GLY A 258 16.11 3.00 16.68
N LEU A 259 16.66 3.38 17.83
CA LEU A 259 15.97 4.26 18.78
C LEU A 259 15.80 5.66 18.20
N GLY A 260 16.83 6.20 17.56
CA GLY A 260 16.77 7.48 16.86
C GLY A 260 15.73 7.48 15.74
N THR A 261 15.70 6.43 14.92
CA THR A 261 14.70 6.26 13.85
C THR A 261 13.29 6.16 14.42
N THR A 262 13.10 5.38 15.48
CA THR A 262 11.80 5.22 16.16
C THR A 262 11.30 6.56 16.70
N ALA A 263 12.15 7.30 17.42
CA ALA A 263 11.81 8.62 17.95
C ALA A 263 11.46 9.61 16.82
N ALA A 264 12.25 9.62 15.73
CA ALA A 264 12.00 10.48 14.58
C ALA A 264 10.67 10.16 13.88
N VAL A 265 10.34 8.87 13.69
CA VAL A 265 9.07 8.44 13.08
C VAL A 265 7.88 8.82 13.96
N VAL A 266 7.96 8.60 15.27
CA VAL A 266 6.90 8.99 16.21
C VAL A 266 6.73 10.51 16.25
N ALA A 267 7.83 11.27 16.31
CA ALA A 267 7.77 12.74 16.27
C ALA A 267 7.13 13.23 14.96
N LEU A 268 7.53 12.66 13.82
CA LEU A 268 6.95 12.97 12.52
C LEU A 268 5.45 12.63 12.47
N ALA A 269 5.05 11.50 13.04
CA ALA A 269 3.65 11.09 13.13
C ALA A 269 2.81 12.09 13.93
N LEU A 270 3.33 12.58 15.06
CA LEU A 270 2.66 13.56 15.91
C LEU A 270 2.55 14.93 15.23
N VAL A 271 3.63 15.40 14.58
CA VAL A 271 3.64 16.67 13.84
C VAL A 271 2.64 16.63 12.66
N ARG A 272 2.60 15.52 11.93
CA ARG A 272 1.69 15.35 10.78
C ARG A 272 0.29 14.88 11.14
N ARG A 273 0.07 14.48 12.40
CA ARG A 273 -1.18 13.85 12.87
C ARG A 273 -1.58 12.65 12.00
N ASP A 274 -0.60 11.83 11.64
CA ASP A 274 -0.77 10.68 10.74
C ASP A 274 -0.73 9.36 11.53
N LEU A 275 -1.88 8.67 11.57
CA LEU A 275 -2.05 7.42 12.30
C LEU A 275 -1.25 6.26 11.70
N LEU A 276 -1.02 6.24 10.38
CA LEU A 276 -0.23 5.18 9.74
C LEU A 276 1.24 5.32 10.15
N LEU A 277 1.78 6.53 10.13
CA LEU A 277 3.14 6.80 10.64
C LEU A 277 3.27 6.48 12.12
N LEU A 278 2.24 6.76 12.92
CA LEU A 278 2.24 6.41 14.34
C LEU A 278 2.25 4.89 14.53
N GLY A 279 1.50 4.16 13.72
CA GLY A 279 1.53 2.69 13.68
C GLY A 279 2.91 2.15 13.34
N VAL A 280 3.58 2.71 12.32
CA VAL A 280 4.96 2.36 11.97
C VAL A 280 5.91 2.65 13.14
N GLY A 281 5.79 3.80 13.79
CA GLY A 281 6.59 4.15 14.97
C GLY A 281 6.38 3.21 16.16
N ALA A 282 5.15 2.75 16.39
CA ALA A 282 4.83 1.78 17.43
C ALA A 282 5.46 0.41 17.13
N VAL A 283 5.36 -0.07 15.89
CA VAL A 283 6.02 -1.31 15.44
C VAL A 283 7.54 -1.18 15.57
N ALA A 284 8.12 -0.04 15.20
CA ALA A 284 9.55 0.23 15.35
C ALA A 284 10.00 0.15 16.82
N ALA A 285 9.26 0.79 17.73
CA ALA A 285 9.53 0.71 19.16
C ALA A 285 9.51 -0.74 19.67
N PHE A 286 8.51 -1.51 19.25
CA PHE A 286 8.39 -2.92 19.61
C PHE A 286 9.57 -3.77 19.11
N LEU A 287 10.06 -3.52 17.90
CA LEU A 287 11.17 -4.27 17.31
C LEU A 287 12.55 -3.87 17.88
N VAL A 288 12.74 -2.60 18.23
CA VAL A 288 14.05 -2.06 18.63
C VAL A 288 14.28 -2.07 20.15
N LEU A 289 13.24 -1.88 20.96
CA LEU A 289 13.39 -1.80 22.42
C LEU A 289 13.91 -3.11 23.05
N PRO A 290 13.43 -4.31 22.68
CA PRO A 290 13.91 -5.54 23.32
C PRO A 290 15.41 -5.79 23.09
N PRO A 291 15.96 -5.66 21.86
CA PRO A 291 17.41 -5.70 21.66
C PRO A 291 18.16 -4.64 22.48
N ALA A 292 17.65 -3.41 22.57
CA ALA A 292 18.28 -2.35 23.36
C ALA A 292 18.39 -2.71 24.85
N VAL A 293 17.30 -3.22 25.42
CA VAL A 293 17.26 -3.64 26.83
C VAL A 293 18.16 -4.86 27.07
N GLY A 294 18.08 -5.85 26.18
CA GLY A 294 18.88 -7.08 26.28
C GLY A 294 20.38 -6.81 26.23
N THR A 295 20.81 -5.87 25.38
CA THR A 295 22.23 -5.52 25.21
C THR A 295 22.74 -4.59 26.30
N TRP A 296 21.99 -3.54 26.66
CA TRP A 296 22.48 -2.50 27.58
C TRP A 296 22.17 -2.77 29.06
N PHE A 297 21.18 -3.62 29.36
CA PHE A 297 20.80 -3.97 30.72
C PHE A 297 20.78 -5.50 30.94
N PRO A 298 21.89 -6.21 30.66
CA PRO A 298 21.93 -7.66 30.76
C PRO A 298 21.66 -8.11 32.21
N GLY A 299 20.71 -9.03 32.38
CA GLY A 299 20.37 -9.62 33.69
C GLY A 299 19.55 -8.72 34.62
N SER A 300 19.14 -7.52 34.20
CA SER A 300 18.35 -6.60 35.02
C SER A 300 16.84 -6.77 34.81
N VAL A 301 16.11 -7.04 35.89
CA VAL A 301 14.63 -7.06 35.89
C VAL A 301 14.06 -5.63 35.91
N ALA A 302 14.84 -4.65 36.36
CA ALA A 302 14.37 -3.27 36.53
C ALA A 302 14.00 -2.61 35.20
N ALA A 303 14.75 -2.87 34.12
CA ALA A 303 14.50 -2.26 32.82
C ALA A 303 13.17 -2.74 32.17
N PRO A 304 12.87 -4.05 32.10
CA PRO A 304 11.55 -4.53 31.68
C PRO A 304 10.40 -4.00 32.54
N VAL A 305 10.57 -3.94 33.86
CA VAL A 305 9.54 -3.41 34.78
C VAL A 305 9.30 -1.91 34.55
N ALA A 306 10.37 -1.11 34.38
CA ALA A 306 10.24 0.31 34.08
C ALA A 306 9.51 0.54 32.76
N LEU A 307 9.83 -0.23 31.71
CA LEU A 307 9.11 -0.17 30.43
C LEU A 307 7.63 -0.53 30.57
N LEU A 308 7.31 -1.54 31.37
CA LEU A 308 5.94 -1.95 31.65
C LEU A 308 5.18 -0.84 32.38
N VAL A 309 5.78 -0.21 33.39
CA VAL A 309 5.20 0.92 34.12
C VAL A 309 4.95 2.11 33.20
N VAL A 310 5.93 2.48 32.37
CA VAL A 310 5.80 3.57 31.38
C VAL A 310 4.68 3.25 30.38
N GLY A 311 4.64 2.02 29.86
CA GLY A 311 3.61 1.56 28.93
C GLY A 311 2.20 1.67 29.53
N PHE A 312 2.00 1.18 30.76
CA PHE A 312 0.72 1.31 31.46
C PHE A 312 0.34 2.77 31.71
N GLY A 313 1.30 3.61 32.09
CA GLY A 313 1.09 5.04 32.27
C GLY A 313 0.60 5.73 31.01
N LEU A 314 1.23 5.45 29.85
CA LEU A 314 0.81 6.00 28.55
C LEU A 314 -0.61 5.56 28.16
N VAL A 315 -0.95 4.28 28.38
CA VAL A 315 -2.31 3.77 28.13
C VAL A 315 -3.33 4.47 29.04
N ALA A 316 -3.02 4.65 30.32
CA ALA A 316 -3.90 5.34 31.26
C ALA A 316 -4.15 6.80 30.83
N VAL A 317 -3.10 7.54 30.45
CA VAL A 317 -3.22 8.91 29.93
C VAL A 317 -4.10 8.94 28.68
N ALA A 318 -3.88 8.05 27.72
CA ALA A 318 -4.69 7.97 26.50
C ALA A 318 -6.18 7.73 26.81
N LEU A 319 -6.49 6.83 27.75
CA LEU A 319 -7.86 6.56 28.17
C LEU A 319 -8.52 7.77 28.85
N THR A 320 -7.78 8.52 29.67
CA THR A 320 -8.30 9.74 30.30
C THR A 320 -8.63 10.82 29.28
N MET A 321 -7.74 11.07 28.31
CA MET A 321 -7.94 12.03 27.23
C MET A 321 -9.14 11.66 26.34
N ALA A 322 -9.32 10.38 26.04
CA ALA A 322 -10.44 9.87 25.24
C ALA A 322 -11.80 10.04 25.95
N ARG A 323 -11.81 9.95 27.29
CA ARG A 323 -13.03 10.20 28.10
C ARG A 323 -13.40 11.68 28.13
N THR A 324 -12.42 12.57 28.32
CA THR A 324 -12.67 14.01 28.39
C THR A 324 -13.12 14.62 27.07
N SER A 325 -12.75 14.04 25.94
CA SER A 325 -13.10 14.53 24.60
C SER A 325 -14.50 14.13 24.13
N ARG A 326 -15.20 13.22 24.83
CA ARG A 326 -16.57 12.80 24.51
C ARG A 326 -17.67 13.64 25.18
N HIS A 327 -17.29 14.69 25.93
CA HIS A 327 -18.21 15.70 26.44
C HIS A 327 -17.98 17.07 25.78
N PRO A 328 -18.23 17.23 24.46
CA PRO A 328 -18.48 18.56 23.93
C PRO A 328 -19.86 19.02 24.44
N ARG A 329 -19.88 20.16 25.15
CA ARG A 329 -21.09 20.93 25.41
C ARG A 329 -21.54 21.64 24.14
#